data_AF-A0AAU2HHH9-F1
#
_entry.id   AF-A0AAU2HHH9-F1
#
_cell.length_a   1.000
_cell.length_b   1.000
_cell.length_c   1.000
_cell.angle_alpha   90.00
_cell.angle_beta   90.00
_cell.angle_gamma   90.00
#
_symmetry.space_group_name_H-M   'P 1'
#
loop_
_entity.id
_entity.type
_entity.pdbx_description
1 polymer ?
#
loop_
_entity_poly.entity_id
_entity_poly.type
_entity_poly.pdbx_seq_one_letter_code
_entity_poly.pdbx_strand_id
1 'polypeptide(L)'
;MHDAKGGTALSITQAEDDQMVHHYNVDITDASTGASVVSSKALADFYFMPRPNTLAIPVTGAVEGVARVVAVDVYGNVSPAASLTFGK
;
A
#
# COMPACT_ATOMS: atom_id res chain seq x y z
N MET A 1 1.14 3.55 -13.66
CA MET A 1 2.34 3.96 -14.43
C MET A 1 3.38 2.88 -14.18
N HIS A 2 3.87 2.21 -15.22
CA HIS A 2 4.88 1.13 -15.09
C HIS A 2 6.23 1.73 -14.71
N ASP A 3 6.93 1.14 -13.75
CA ASP A 3 8.32 1.50 -13.49
C ASP A 3 9.25 0.92 -14.57
N ALA A 4 10.47 1.47 -14.66
CA ALA A 4 11.47 1.10 -15.66
C ALA A 4 12.00 -0.35 -15.53
N LYS A 5 11.42 -1.19 -14.66
CA LYS A 5 11.79 -2.59 -14.44
C LYS A 5 10.65 -3.58 -14.72
N GLY A 6 9.50 -3.11 -15.22
CA GLY A 6 8.33 -3.97 -15.45
C GLY A 6 7.66 -4.44 -14.15
N GLY A 7 7.89 -3.74 -13.04
CA GLY A 7 7.23 -3.97 -11.77
C GLY A 7 5.78 -3.49 -11.82
N THR A 8 4.87 -4.32 -11.32
CA THR A 8 3.51 -3.87 -10.99
C THR A 8 3.59 -3.11 -9.67
N ALA A 9 2.86 -2.01 -9.51
CA ALA A 9 2.79 -1.29 -8.24
C ALA A 9 1.35 -1.21 -7.75
N LEU A 10 1.14 -1.51 -6.47
CA LEU A 10 -0.13 -1.23 -5.81
C LEU A 10 -0.19 0.27 -5.53
N SER A 11 -1.26 0.92 -5.98
CA SER A 11 -1.53 2.33 -5.68
C SER A 11 -2.53 2.42 -4.52
N ILE A 12 -2.14 3.08 -3.45
CA ILE A 12 -2.98 3.30 -2.26
C ILE A 12 -3.31 4.78 -2.19
N THR A 13 -4.61 5.11 -2.16
CA THR A 13 -5.04 6.50 -1.87
C THR A 13 -4.89 6.74 -0.37
N GLN A 14 -4.14 7.78 -0.02
CA GLN A 14 -3.94 8.15 1.38
C GLN A 14 -5.21 8.75 1.98
N ALA A 15 -5.37 8.65 3.30
CA ALA A 15 -6.47 9.31 3.99
C ALA A 15 -6.38 10.85 3.84
N GLU A 16 -7.51 11.50 3.61
CA GLU A 16 -7.56 12.94 3.32
C GLU A 16 -7.31 13.80 4.58
N ASP A 17 -7.76 13.32 5.75
CA ASP A 17 -7.57 13.94 7.06
C ASP A 17 -6.70 13.03 7.95
N ASP A 18 -5.38 13.07 7.72
CA ASP A 18 -4.47 12.03 8.23
C ASP A 18 -3.26 12.56 8.98
N GLN A 19 -3.36 13.72 9.64
CA GLN A 19 -2.26 14.27 10.46
C GLN A 19 -1.73 13.30 11.53
N MET A 20 -2.52 12.27 11.85
CA MET A 20 -2.18 11.24 12.81
C MET A 20 -1.64 9.95 12.16
N VAL A 21 -1.85 9.72 10.87
CA VAL A 21 -1.41 8.48 10.20
C VAL A 21 0.10 8.51 10.02
N HIS A 22 0.77 7.59 10.70
CA HIS A 22 2.22 7.44 10.61
C HIS A 22 2.60 6.56 9.42
N HIS A 23 1.89 5.44 9.23
CA HIS A 23 2.16 4.48 8.17
C HIS A 23 0.93 3.63 7.86
N TYR A 24 1.02 2.88 6.76
CA TYR A 24 0.12 1.82 6.37
C TYR A 24 0.84 0.48 6.48
N ASN A 25 0.20 -0.49 7.14
CA ASN A 25 0.59 -1.89 6.98
C ASN A 25 -0.03 -2.41 5.69
N VAL A 26 0.80 -2.94 4.80
CA VAL A 26 0.40 -3.43 3.48
C VAL A 26 0.86 -4.88 3.35
N ASP A 27 -0.11 -5.79 3.34
CA ASP A 27 0.09 -7.20 3.08
C ASP A 27 -0.51 -7.55 1.72
N ILE A 28 0.24 -8.23 0.89
CA ILE A 28 -0.17 -8.57 -0.48
C ILE A 28 -0.05 -10.08 -0.67
N THR A 29 -1.12 -10.66 -1.18
CA THR A 29 -1.22 -12.08 -1.51
C THR A 29 -1.45 -12.25 -3.01
N ASP A 30 -0.64 -13.10 -3.64
CA ASP A 30 -0.84 -13.55 -5.02
C ASP A 30 -2.12 -14.39 -5.11
N ALA A 31 -3.03 -14.00 -6.01
CA ALA A 31 -4.34 -14.64 -6.13
C ALA A 31 -4.28 -16.05 -6.76
N SER A 32 -3.25 -16.33 -7.57
CA SER A 32 -3.08 -17.60 -8.26
C SER A 32 -2.45 -18.69 -7.38
N THR A 33 -1.52 -18.30 -6.51
CA THR A 33 -0.77 -19.23 -5.65
C THR A 33 -1.18 -19.17 -4.18
N GLY A 34 -1.82 -18.08 -3.76
CA GLY A 34 -2.09 -17.79 -2.35
C GLY A 34 -0.84 -17.40 -1.55
N ALA A 35 0.30 -17.20 -2.21
CA ALA A 35 1.55 -16.85 -1.54
C ALA A 35 1.56 -15.37 -1.12
N SER A 36 2.12 -15.07 0.05
CA SER A 36 2.43 -13.69 0.42
C SER A 36 3.62 -13.20 -0.41
N VAL A 37 3.42 -12.10 -1.12
CA VAL A 37 4.43 -11.51 -2.02
C VAL A 37 4.99 -10.20 -1.49
N VAL A 38 4.23 -9.47 -0.67
CA VAL A 38 4.70 -8.28 0.06
C VAL A 38 4.10 -8.30 1.46
N SER A 39 4.92 -7.98 2.46
CA SER A 39 4.46 -7.53 3.77
C SER A 39 5.37 -6.38 4.19
N SER A 40 4.81 -5.17 4.29
CA SER A 40 5.60 -3.95 4.41
C SER A 40 4.87 -2.86 5.19
N LYS A 41 5.65 -1.91 5.69
CA LYS A 41 5.17 -0.65 6.26
C LYS A 41 5.46 0.47 5.27
N ALA A 42 4.41 1.10 4.75
CA ALA A 42 4.51 2.24 3.85
C ALA A 42 4.29 3.53 4.65
N LEU A 43 5.27 4.42 4.69
CA LEU A 43 5.14 5.69 5.40
C LEU A 43 4.10 6.57 4.71
N ALA A 44 3.34 7.34 5.49
CA ALA A 44 2.33 8.26 4.94
C ALA A 44 2.93 9.48 4.21
N ASP A 45 4.27 9.58 4.17
CA ASP A 45 5.02 10.66 3.51
C ASP A 45 4.52 12.07 3.90
N PHE A 46 4.02 12.19 5.14
CA PHE A 46 3.38 13.39 5.68
C PHE A 46 4.30 14.63 5.72
N TYR A 47 5.60 14.44 5.53
CA TYR A 47 6.66 15.44 5.56
C TYR A 47 7.01 16.02 4.17
N PHE A 48 6.43 15.51 3.07
CA PHE A 48 6.61 16.06 1.71
C PHE A 48 5.48 17.04 1.33
N MET A 49 5.82 18.11 0.60
CA MET A 49 4.86 19.13 0.11
C MET A 49 5.01 19.39 -1.40
N PRO A 50 3.90 19.40 -2.19
CA PRO A 50 2.55 19.04 -1.77
C PRO A 50 2.49 17.56 -1.37
N ARG A 51 1.66 17.22 -0.37
CA ARG A 51 1.57 15.84 0.11
C ARG A 51 1.07 14.95 -1.05
N PRO A 52 1.76 13.84 -1.36
CA PRO A 52 1.27 12.92 -2.38
C PRO A 52 -0.04 12.29 -1.90
N ASN A 53 -1.11 12.38 -2.69
CA ASN A 53 -2.39 11.75 -2.36
C ASN A 53 -2.37 10.22 -2.57
N THR A 54 -1.29 9.68 -3.11
CA THR A 54 -1.16 8.26 -3.45
C THR A 54 0.22 7.73 -3.09
N LEU A 55 0.26 6.58 -2.43
CA LEU A 55 1.48 5.79 -2.22
C LEU A 55 1.56 4.68 -3.27
N ALA A 56 2.74 4.50 -3.85
CA ALA A 56 3.01 3.40 -4.77
C ALA A 56 3.87 2.35 -4.06
N ILE A 57 3.31 1.16 -3.84
CA ILE A 57 4.00 0.04 -3.22
C ILE A 57 4.51 -0.88 -4.33
N PRO A 58 5.85 -1.01 -4.50
CA PRO A 58 6.39 -1.87 -5.53
C PRO A 58 6.07 -3.33 -5.22
N VAL A 59 5.55 -4.03 -6.23
CA VAL A 59 5.30 -5.48 -6.19
C VAL A 59 6.24 -6.13 -7.20
N THR A 60 7.08 -7.05 -6.73
CA THR A 60 8.00 -7.77 -7.59
C THR A 60 7.25 -8.88 -8.34
N GLY A 61 7.34 -8.86 -9.67
CA GLY A 61 6.68 -9.84 -10.54
C GLY A 61 5.34 -9.35 -11.09
N ALA A 62 4.89 -10.00 -12.17
CA ALA A 62 3.55 -9.80 -12.72
C ALA A 62 2.58 -10.71 -11.95
N VAL A 63 2.03 -10.18 -10.86
CA VAL A 63 1.09 -10.90 -10.00
C VAL A 63 -0.22 -10.13 -9.91
N GLU A 64 -1.32 -10.82 -10.19
CA GLU A 64 -2.64 -10.39 -9.75
C GLU A 64 -2.80 -10.79 -8.29
N GLY A 65 -3.34 -9.89 -7.48
CA GLY A 65 -3.42 -10.13 -6.05
C GLY A 65 -4.46 -9.32 -5.33
N VAL A 66 -4.61 -9.67 -4.05
CA VAL A 66 -5.40 -8.91 -3.09
C VAL A 66 -4.44 -8.32 -2.06
N ALA A 67 -4.50 -7.02 -1.91
CA ALA A 67 -3.80 -6.28 -0.88
C ALA A 67 -4.75 -6.01 0.29
N ARG A 68 -4.27 -6.27 1.50
CA ARG A 68 -4.87 -5.84 2.76
C ARG A 68 -4.10 -4.63 3.27
N VAL A 69 -4.78 -3.51 3.41
CA VAL A 69 -4.21 -2.22 3.81
C VAL A 69 -4.84 -1.75 5.10
N VAL A 70 -4.00 -1.40 6.08
CA VAL A 70 -4.44 -0.90 7.39
C VAL A 70 -3.66 0.36 7.72
N ALA A 71 -4.36 1.47 7.98
CA ALA A 71 -3.72 2.69 8.45
C ALA A 71 -3.37 2.55 9.94
N VAL A 72 -2.22 3.11 10.32
CA VAL A 72 -1.72 3.09 11.70
C VAL A 72 -1.31 4.49 12.10
N ASP A 73 -1.87 4.97 13.21
CA ASP A 73 -1.53 6.28 13.75
C ASP A 73 -0.22 6.29 14.55
N VAL A 74 0.24 7.48 14.96
CA VAL A 74 1.46 7.66 15.78
C VAL A 74 1.40 6.99 17.15
N TYR A 75 0.20 6.65 17.65
CA TYR A 75 0.00 5.94 18.91
C TYR A 75 -0.13 4.42 18.72
N GLY A 76 -0.16 3.94 17.47
CA GLY A 76 -0.33 2.53 17.12
C GLY A 76 -1.77 2.07 16.99
N ASN A 77 -2.76 2.98 17.02
CA ASN A 77 -4.14 2.61 16.73
C ASN A 77 -4.29 2.24 15.25
N VAL A 78 -5.10 1.21 14.99
CA VAL A 78 -5.29 0.66 13.65
C VAL A 78 -6.69 0.95 13.12
N SER A 79 -6.80 1.28 11.84
CA SER A 79 -8.09 1.36 11.15
C SER A 79 -8.67 -0.04 10.90
N PRO A 80 -9.95 -0.14 10.51
CA PRO A 80 -10.43 -1.30 9.78
C PRO A 80 -9.58 -1.56 8.53
N ALA A 81 -9.46 -2.83 8.15
CA ALA A 81 -8.71 -3.23 6.97
C ALA A 81 -9.49 -2.91 5.70
N ALA A 82 -8.83 -2.29 4.73
CA ALA A 82 -9.30 -2.17 3.37
C ALA A 82 -8.72 -3.31 2.52
N SER A 83 -9.52 -3.84 1.59
CA SER A 83 -9.07 -4.82 0.61
C SER A 83 -9.06 -4.19 -0.78
N LEU A 84 -7.91 -4.24 -1.43
CA LEU A 84 -7.70 -3.69 -2.77
C LEU A 84 -7.24 -4.81 -3.70
N THR A 85 -7.87 -4.94 -4.86
CA THR A 85 -7.36 -5.80 -5.93
C THR A 85 -6.39 -5.01 -6.80
N PHE A 86 -5.32 -5.66 -7.26
CA PHE A 86 -4.34 -5.05 -8.16
C PHE A 86 -3.76 -6.11 -9.11
N GLY A 87 -3.25 -5.64 -10.26
CA GLY A 87 -2.93 -6.49 -11.41
C GLY A 87 -4.00 -6.40 -12.50
N LYS A 88 -3.57 -6.34 -13.75
CA LYS A 88 -4.37 -6.42 -14.98
C LYS A 88 -3.52 -7.00 -16.10
#